data_AF-A0A1C6D451-F1
#
_entry.id   AF-A0A1C6D451-F1
#
_cell.length_a   1.000
_cell.length_b   1.000
_cell.length_c   1.000
_cell.angle_alpha   90.00
_cell.angle_beta   90.00
_cell.angle_gamma   90.00
#
_symmetry.space_group_name_H-M   'P 1'
#
loop_
_entity.id
_entity.type
_entity.pdbx_description
1 polymer ?
#
loop_
_entity_poly.entity_id
_entity_poly.type
_entity_poly.pdbx_seq_one_letter_code
_entity_poly.pdbx_strand_id
1 'polypeptide(L)'
;MVIESYIGIDNEEILENLIKPLKPKKIIFSDDLAFDEKKIIEMTDRDLIPEDRVFGILTHYEVKDFFDPKVLEDTRKEVENADGLIVIYGTGASLITTGDILIYADLARWEAQLRYRAGATNWKINNPDELLGAKVHSRFGKEFPIRFDYLDTMNGGNLSLQVHPLTEYIQEKFGMHYTQDESYYILDAKEGASVYLGVKENTDLNKMVTDLKKAQDGDYIFPDEKYVNKFPAKKHDHFLIPAGTVHCGGSNVVVLEISATPYIFTFKLWDWGRIGLDGKPRPVHIDHGKPNIQTSRTTKWVKENLVNNVQEIKETKDHKEERTGLHELEFIETRRHWFDSQITLQTKGSVNMLNLVEGEEAIVESIDGSFEPYEIHYGETFIIPAQIKEYKIIPKTNNDQKLAIMQAYVR
;
A
#
# COMPACT_ATOMS: atom_id res chain seq x y z
N MET A 1 -11.79 -31.08 24.21
CA MET A 1 -10.57 -30.49 23.61
C MET A 1 -10.94 -29.15 23.00
N VAL A 2 -10.10 -28.14 23.19
CA VAL A 2 -10.31 -26.78 22.69
C VAL A 2 -9.10 -26.39 21.85
N ILE A 3 -9.34 -25.85 20.65
CA ILE A 3 -8.32 -25.34 19.74
C ILE A 3 -8.59 -23.86 19.52
N GLU A 4 -7.86 -23.00 20.22
CA GLU A 4 -7.91 -21.56 20.02
C GLU A 4 -7.11 -21.19 18.77
N SER A 5 -7.77 -20.61 17.78
CA SER A 5 -7.13 -20.23 16.52
C SER A 5 -6.76 -18.76 16.52
N TYR A 6 -5.50 -18.46 16.19
CA TYR A 6 -5.14 -17.09 15.81
C TYR A 6 -5.94 -16.64 14.58
N ILE A 7 -6.25 -15.35 14.50
CA ILE A 7 -7.01 -14.76 13.38
C ILE A 7 -6.29 -15.04 12.05
N GLY A 8 -7.03 -15.58 11.09
CA GLY A 8 -6.52 -15.89 9.75
C GLY A 8 -5.95 -17.31 9.61
N ILE A 9 -6.01 -18.16 10.64
CA ILE A 9 -5.76 -19.61 10.55
C ILE A 9 -6.76 -20.28 9.59
N ASP A 10 -6.31 -21.36 8.94
CA ASP A 10 -7.15 -22.14 8.04
C ASP A 10 -7.89 -23.16 8.90
N ASN A 11 -9.06 -22.73 9.37
CA ASN A 11 -9.90 -23.56 10.23
C ASN A 11 -10.47 -24.76 9.46
N GLU A 12 -10.53 -24.73 8.12
CA GLU A 12 -10.92 -25.88 7.31
C GLU A 12 -9.82 -26.95 7.33
N GLU A 13 -8.55 -26.55 7.21
CA GLU A 13 -7.41 -27.46 7.34
C GLU A 13 -7.40 -28.17 8.71
N ILE A 14 -7.63 -27.42 9.80
CA ILE A 14 -7.72 -27.98 11.17
C ILE A 14 -8.92 -28.93 11.27
N LEU A 15 -10.08 -28.52 10.76
CA LEU A 15 -11.30 -29.33 10.81
C LEU A 15 -11.11 -30.68 10.10
N GLU A 16 -10.62 -30.66 8.87
CA GLU A 16 -10.49 -31.85 8.03
C GLU A 16 -9.38 -32.79 8.51
N ASN A 17 -8.21 -32.25 8.87
CA ASN A 17 -7.01 -33.05 9.10
C ASN A 17 -6.77 -33.40 10.58
N LEU A 18 -7.29 -32.60 11.52
CA LEU A 18 -7.11 -32.84 12.95
C LEU A 18 -8.42 -33.23 13.64
N ILE A 19 -9.50 -32.48 13.43
CA ILE A 19 -10.73 -32.65 14.23
C ILE A 19 -11.55 -33.86 13.78
N LYS A 20 -11.90 -33.96 12.49
CA LYS A 20 -12.72 -35.07 11.96
C LYS A 20 -12.11 -36.46 12.23
N PRO A 21 -10.79 -36.69 12.09
CA PRO A 21 -10.17 -37.98 12.38
C PRO A 21 -10.33 -38.45 13.83
N LEU A 22 -10.48 -37.52 14.80
CA LEU A 22 -10.71 -37.84 16.20
C LEU A 22 -12.13 -38.37 16.48
N LYS A 23 -13.04 -38.25 15.50
CA LYS A 23 -14.45 -38.65 15.58
C LYS A 23 -15.15 -38.10 16.84
N PRO A 24 -15.10 -36.77 17.07
CA PRO A 24 -15.77 -36.16 18.20
C PRO A 24 -17.29 -36.37 18.08
N LYS A 25 -17.93 -36.55 19.23
CA LYS A 25 -19.39 -36.63 19.31
C LYS A 25 -20.04 -35.29 18.94
N LYS A 26 -19.34 -34.19 19.22
CA LYS A 26 -19.78 -32.84 18.89
C LYS A 26 -18.60 -31.95 18.49
N ILE A 27 -18.82 -31.14 17.46
CA ILE A 27 -17.90 -30.11 16.99
C ILE A 27 -18.60 -28.76 17.16
N ILE A 28 -17.91 -27.77 17.72
CA ILE A 28 -18.39 -26.39 17.87
C ILE A 28 -17.36 -25.49 17.20
N PHE A 29 -17.78 -24.75 16.19
CA PHE A 29 -16.96 -23.71 15.57
C PHE A 29 -17.27 -22.37 16.25
N SER A 30 -16.31 -21.79 16.96
CA SER A 30 -16.56 -20.61 17.79
C SER A 30 -16.87 -19.36 16.97
N ASP A 31 -16.32 -19.21 15.77
CA ASP A 31 -16.59 -18.05 14.91
C ASP A 31 -18.08 -17.90 14.52
N ASP A 32 -18.86 -19.00 14.55
CA ASP A 32 -20.31 -18.98 14.33
C ASP A 32 -21.08 -18.37 15.51
N LEU A 33 -20.45 -18.28 16.70
CA LEU A 33 -21.02 -17.69 17.91
C LEU A 33 -20.70 -16.20 18.06
N ALA A 34 -19.72 -15.70 17.30
CA ALA A 34 -19.40 -14.29 17.24
C ALA A 34 -20.53 -13.51 16.56
N PHE A 35 -20.61 -12.21 16.85
CA PHE A 35 -21.52 -11.30 16.17
C PHE A 35 -21.33 -11.34 14.64
N ASP A 36 -22.40 -11.03 13.92
CA ASP A 36 -22.35 -10.91 12.47
C ASP A 36 -21.57 -9.66 12.03
N GLU A 37 -21.22 -9.62 10.74
CA GLU A 37 -20.46 -8.52 10.14
C GLU A 37 -21.11 -7.15 10.43
N LYS A 38 -22.43 -7.06 10.30
CA LYS A 38 -23.17 -5.82 10.54
C LYS A 38 -22.98 -5.32 11.97
N LYS A 39 -23.12 -6.20 12.96
CA LYS A 39 -22.99 -5.83 14.36
C LYS A 39 -21.54 -5.49 14.72
N ILE A 40 -20.56 -6.20 14.16
CA ILE A 40 -19.14 -5.89 14.35
C ILE A 40 -18.82 -4.51 13.75
N ILE A 41 -19.32 -4.19 12.56
CA ILE A 41 -19.19 -2.85 11.97
C ILE A 41 -19.81 -1.81 12.90
N GLU A 42 -21.05 -1.98 13.37
CA GLU A 42 -21.70 -1.03 14.30
C GLU A 42 -20.92 -0.82 15.62
N MET A 43 -20.26 -1.87 16.13
CA MET A 43 -19.42 -1.77 17.33
C MET A 43 -18.15 -0.99 17.05
N THR A 44 -17.44 -1.37 15.99
CA THR A 44 -16.14 -0.79 15.62
C THR A 44 -16.26 0.57 14.95
N ASP A 45 -17.45 1.00 14.52
CA ASP A 45 -17.71 2.31 13.90
C ASP A 45 -17.34 3.49 14.81
N ARG A 46 -17.22 3.28 16.13
CA ARG A 46 -16.73 4.28 17.09
C ARG A 46 -15.22 4.30 17.30
N ASP A 47 -14.56 3.18 17.00
CA ASP A 47 -13.09 3.06 17.03
C ASP A 47 -12.46 3.47 15.69
N LEU A 48 -13.24 3.34 14.61
CA LEU A 48 -13.13 4.24 13.48
C LEU A 48 -13.45 5.62 14.04
N ILE A 49 -12.51 6.55 13.98
CA ILE A 49 -12.78 7.91 14.43
C ILE A 49 -13.93 8.40 13.52
N PRO A 50 -15.10 8.80 14.05
CA PRO A 50 -16.19 9.31 13.21
C PRO A 50 -15.72 10.47 12.33
N GLU A 51 -14.75 11.22 12.84
CA GLU A 51 -14.01 12.29 12.20
C GLU A 51 -12.69 11.83 11.53
N ASP A 52 -12.38 10.54 11.35
CA ASP A 52 -11.21 10.04 10.60
C ASP A 52 -11.32 8.53 10.29
N ARG A 53 -11.77 8.18 9.07
CA ARG A 53 -11.91 6.77 8.65
C ARG A 53 -10.62 6.15 8.09
N VAL A 54 -9.54 6.92 8.01
CA VAL A 54 -8.23 6.45 7.52
C VAL A 54 -7.30 6.14 8.70
N PHE A 55 -7.42 6.91 9.79
CA PHE A 55 -6.81 6.63 11.09
C PHE A 55 -7.88 6.19 12.10
N GLY A 56 -7.94 4.90 12.39
CA GLY A 56 -8.65 4.41 13.58
C GLY A 56 -7.81 4.64 14.85
N ILE A 57 -8.47 4.79 15.99
CA ILE A 57 -7.79 4.57 17.27
C ILE A 57 -7.56 3.06 17.44
N LEU A 58 -6.49 2.67 18.13
CA LEU A 58 -6.34 1.26 18.53
C LEU A 58 -7.59 0.88 19.31
N THR A 59 -8.38 -0.05 18.75
CA THR A 59 -9.62 -0.49 19.38
C THR A 59 -9.37 -0.94 20.81
N HIS A 60 -10.29 -0.56 21.69
CA HIS A 60 -10.30 -1.03 23.07
C HIS A 60 -11.07 -2.35 23.21
N TYR A 61 -11.65 -2.87 22.12
CA TYR A 61 -12.31 -4.16 22.11
C TYR A 61 -11.29 -5.29 22.16
N GLU A 62 -11.57 -6.26 23.01
CA GLU A 62 -10.92 -7.56 23.04
C GLU A 62 -11.78 -8.58 22.26
N VAL A 63 -11.19 -9.72 21.90
CA VAL A 63 -11.90 -10.79 21.16
C VAL A 63 -13.24 -11.15 21.82
N LYS A 64 -13.31 -11.17 23.15
CA LYS A 64 -14.54 -11.48 23.91
C LYS A 64 -15.71 -10.52 23.68
N ASP A 65 -15.43 -9.27 23.32
CA ASP A 65 -16.45 -8.24 23.16
C ASP A 65 -17.27 -8.48 21.89
N PHE A 66 -16.72 -9.24 20.94
CA PHE A 66 -17.40 -9.64 19.69
C PHE A 66 -18.31 -10.87 19.85
N PHE A 67 -18.58 -11.31 21.08
CA PHE A 67 -19.47 -12.44 21.38
C PHE A 67 -20.59 -12.00 22.32
N ASP A 68 -21.78 -12.55 22.14
CA ASP A 68 -22.86 -12.38 23.12
C ASP A 68 -22.53 -13.21 24.38
N PRO A 69 -22.40 -12.59 25.57
CA PRO A 69 -22.09 -13.31 26.81
C PRO A 69 -23.10 -14.41 27.14
N LYS A 70 -24.37 -14.23 26.75
CA LYS A 70 -25.42 -15.23 26.96
C LYS A 70 -25.21 -16.43 26.05
N VAL A 71 -24.86 -16.21 24.78
CA VAL A 71 -24.57 -17.30 23.83
C VAL A 71 -23.36 -18.11 24.31
N LEU A 72 -22.30 -17.45 24.80
CA LEU A 72 -21.14 -18.13 25.37
C LEU A 72 -21.50 -18.97 26.59
N GLU A 73 -22.30 -18.42 27.51
CA GLU A 73 -22.74 -19.12 28.73
C GLU A 73 -23.67 -20.30 28.43
N ASP A 74 -24.62 -20.13 27.51
CA ASP A 74 -25.53 -21.20 27.10
C ASP A 74 -24.73 -22.33 26.39
N THR A 75 -23.77 -21.98 25.54
CA THR A 75 -22.87 -22.95 24.90
C THR A 75 -21.98 -23.67 25.92
N ARG A 76 -21.45 -22.95 26.91
CA ARG A 76 -20.64 -23.53 28.00
C ARG A 76 -21.44 -24.59 28.77
N LYS A 77 -22.67 -24.27 29.18
CA LYS A 77 -23.56 -25.24 29.85
C LYS A 77 -23.85 -26.45 28.97
N GLU A 78 -24.02 -26.24 27.67
CA GLU A 78 -24.24 -27.34 26.74
C GLU A 78 -23.02 -28.28 26.67
N VAL A 79 -21.81 -27.73 26.67
CA VAL A 79 -20.55 -28.50 26.68
C VAL A 79 -20.36 -29.25 28.01
N GLU A 80 -20.62 -28.60 29.15
CA GLU A 80 -20.49 -29.21 30.48
C GLU A 80 -21.45 -30.38 30.71
N ASN A 81 -22.64 -30.33 30.11
CA ASN A 81 -23.65 -31.38 30.25
C ASN A 81 -23.51 -32.49 29.19
N ALA A 82 -22.56 -32.39 28.27
CA ALA A 82 -22.41 -33.33 27.17
C ALA A 82 -21.32 -34.38 27.46
N ASP A 83 -21.67 -35.65 27.24
CA ASP A 83 -20.72 -36.76 27.40
C ASP A 83 -19.94 -37.06 26.11
N GLY A 84 -18.68 -37.45 26.24
CA GLY A 84 -17.83 -37.90 25.14
C GLY A 84 -16.86 -36.84 24.64
N LEU A 85 -16.14 -37.13 23.55
CA LEU A 85 -15.19 -36.18 22.99
C LEU A 85 -15.94 -35.02 22.31
N ILE A 86 -15.80 -33.82 22.86
CA ILE A 86 -16.26 -32.57 22.27
C ILE A 86 -15.03 -31.79 21.83
N VAL A 87 -15.09 -31.25 20.61
CA VAL A 87 -14.05 -30.38 20.08
C VAL A 87 -14.63 -29.01 19.80
N ILE A 88 -14.04 -27.99 20.40
CA ILE A 88 -14.34 -26.58 20.16
C ILE A 88 -13.13 -25.99 19.44
N TYR A 89 -13.34 -25.30 18.33
CA TYR A 89 -12.24 -24.72 17.57
C TYR A 89 -12.63 -23.39 16.92
N GLY A 90 -11.64 -22.57 16.59
CA GLY A 90 -11.84 -21.25 15.98
C GLY A 90 -11.32 -20.12 16.86
N THR A 91 -11.54 -18.89 16.41
CA THR A 91 -11.19 -17.67 17.14
C THR A 91 -12.15 -17.49 18.31
N GLY A 92 -11.62 -17.29 19.51
CA GLY A 92 -12.41 -17.15 20.73
C GLY A 92 -12.95 -18.48 21.29
N ALA A 93 -12.47 -19.63 20.80
CA ALA A 93 -12.89 -20.94 21.30
C ALA A 93 -12.64 -21.11 22.81
N SER A 94 -11.54 -20.54 23.32
CA SER A 94 -11.18 -20.58 24.74
C SER A 94 -12.09 -19.72 25.64
N LEU A 95 -12.90 -18.83 25.07
CA LEU A 95 -13.90 -18.05 25.82
C LEU A 95 -15.06 -18.93 26.31
N ILE A 96 -15.36 -20.02 25.61
CA ILE A 96 -16.40 -20.97 26.00
C ILE A 96 -15.91 -21.80 27.19
N THR A 97 -14.74 -22.42 27.06
CA THR A 97 -14.05 -23.19 28.12
C THR A 97 -12.60 -23.43 27.70
N THR A 98 -11.71 -23.75 28.65
CA THR A 98 -10.36 -24.25 28.33
C THR A 98 -10.35 -25.76 28.01
N GLY A 99 -11.43 -26.47 28.37
CA GLY A 99 -11.54 -27.93 28.24
C GLY A 99 -10.45 -28.70 28.98
N ASP A 100 -10.37 -30.01 28.74
CA ASP A 100 -9.33 -30.88 29.32
C ASP A 100 -7.96 -30.70 28.65
N ILE A 101 -7.99 -30.30 27.37
CA ILE A 101 -6.81 -30.04 26.53
C ILE A 101 -7.09 -28.75 25.78
N LEU A 102 -6.20 -27.77 25.95
CA LEU A 102 -6.18 -26.51 25.21
C LEU A 102 -4.98 -26.51 24.26
N ILE A 103 -5.26 -26.32 22.97
CA ILE A 103 -4.27 -26.17 21.90
C ILE A 103 -4.39 -24.73 21.38
N TYR A 104 -3.27 -24.06 21.18
CA TYR A 104 -3.23 -22.77 20.50
C TYR A 104 -2.66 -22.98 19.09
N ALA A 105 -3.48 -22.72 18.07
CA ALA A 105 -3.07 -22.76 16.68
C ALA A 105 -2.60 -21.36 16.26
N ASP A 106 -1.28 -21.20 16.16
CA ASP A 106 -0.64 -19.94 15.79
C ASP A 106 -0.27 -19.88 14.30
N LEU A 107 -0.16 -18.66 13.77
CA LEU A 107 0.15 -18.38 12.37
C LEU A 107 1.42 -17.53 12.26
N ALA A 108 2.43 -18.06 11.56
CA ALA A 108 3.61 -17.27 11.25
C ALA A 108 3.23 -16.04 10.40
N ARG A 109 3.83 -14.88 10.69
CA ARG A 109 3.59 -13.62 9.95
C ARG A 109 3.64 -13.80 8.42
N TRP A 110 4.59 -14.58 7.93
CA TRP A 110 4.73 -14.87 6.50
C TRP A 110 3.48 -15.57 5.91
N GLU A 111 2.93 -16.55 6.62
CA GLU A 111 1.72 -17.25 6.19
C GLU A 111 0.49 -16.33 6.22
N ALA A 112 0.37 -15.47 7.24
CA ALA A 112 -0.67 -14.44 7.26
C ALA A 112 -0.59 -13.54 6.01
N GLN A 113 0.60 -13.07 5.67
CA GLN A 113 0.82 -12.26 4.47
C GLN A 113 0.45 -13.00 3.18
N LEU A 114 0.81 -14.28 3.05
CA LEU A 114 0.43 -15.10 1.90
C LEU A 114 -1.08 -15.29 1.77
N ARG A 115 -1.79 -15.44 2.89
CA ARG A 115 -3.26 -15.61 2.90
C ARG A 115 -3.98 -14.33 2.51
N TYR A 116 -3.55 -13.18 3.01
CA TYR A 116 -4.09 -11.89 2.55
C TYR A 116 -3.86 -11.68 1.05
N ARG A 117 -2.70 -12.09 0.52
CA ARG A 117 -2.47 -12.11 -0.95
C ARG A 117 -3.41 -13.06 -1.69
N ALA A 118 -3.77 -14.19 -1.08
CA ALA A 118 -4.77 -15.10 -1.63
C ALA A 118 -6.22 -14.59 -1.48
N GLY A 119 -6.43 -13.37 -0.97
CA GLY A 119 -7.76 -12.75 -0.83
C GLY A 119 -8.45 -12.99 0.52
N ALA A 120 -7.71 -13.39 1.56
CA ALA A 120 -8.23 -13.33 2.92
C ALA A 120 -8.57 -11.88 3.32
N THR A 121 -9.56 -11.73 4.18
CA THR A 121 -9.99 -10.44 4.73
C THR A 121 -9.84 -10.44 6.24
N ASN A 122 -10.13 -9.30 6.87
CA ASN A 122 -10.19 -9.22 8.33
C ASN A 122 -11.26 -10.18 8.87
N TRP A 123 -11.03 -10.68 10.09
CA TRP A 123 -11.93 -11.62 10.74
C TRP A 123 -13.37 -11.07 10.76
N LYS A 124 -14.31 -11.87 10.23
CA LYS A 124 -15.75 -11.57 10.13
C LYS A 124 -16.13 -10.35 9.27
N ILE A 125 -15.20 -9.75 8.51
CA ILE A 125 -15.45 -8.60 7.65
C ILE A 125 -15.07 -8.94 6.20
N ASN A 126 -15.94 -8.64 5.23
CA ASN A 126 -15.68 -8.81 3.81
C ASN A 126 -16.42 -7.77 2.96
N ASN A 127 -15.87 -6.57 2.88
CA ASN A 127 -16.44 -5.42 2.15
C ASN A 127 -15.56 -4.84 1.03
N PRO A 128 -14.90 -5.66 0.17
CA PRO A 128 -13.97 -5.15 -0.84
C PRO A 128 -14.64 -4.21 -1.85
N ASP A 129 -15.90 -4.46 -2.22
CA ASP A 129 -16.61 -3.65 -3.22
C ASP A 129 -16.99 -2.25 -2.70
N GLU A 130 -17.29 -2.10 -1.41
CA GLU A 130 -17.62 -0.80 -0.81
C GLU A 130 -16.40 0.13 -0.80
N LEU A 131 -15.24 -0.43 -0.46
CA LEU A 131 -13.98 0.30 -0.41
C LEU A 131 -13.40 0.52 -1.80
N LEU A 132 -13.10 -0.57 -2.52
CA LEU A 132 -12.32 -0.56 -3.76
C LEU A 132 -13.19 -0.18 -4.98
N GLY A 133 -14.46 -0.58 -4.96
CA GLY A 133 -15.37 -0.51 -6.10
C GLY A 133 -15.16 -1.65 -7.09
N ALA A 134 -16.22 -1.95 -7.86
CA ALA A 134 -16.23 -3.07 -8.81
C ALA A 134 -15.10 -3.00 -9.85
N LYS A 135 -14.69 -1.79 -10.26
CA LYS A 135 -13.58 -1.61 -11.22
C LYS A 135 -12.28 -2.17 -10.67
N VAL A 136 -11.93 -1.81 -9.44
CA VAL A 136 -10.69 -2.23 -8.79
C VAL A 136 -10.78 -3.70 -8.39
N HIS A 137 -11.88 -4.11 -7.77
CA HIS A 137 -12.07 -5.49 -7.32
C HIS A 137 -12.03 -6.50 -8.48
N SER A 138 -12.64 -6.18 -9.64
CA SER A 138 -12.59 -7.07 -10.80
C SER A 138 -11.20 -7.27 -11.39
N ARG A 139 -10.29 -6.29 -11.22
CA ARG A 139 -8.94 -6.30 -11.79
C ARG A 139 -7.89 -6.85 -10.84
N PHE A 140 -8.02 -6.56 -9.55
CA PHE A 140 -6.99 -6.83 -8.53
C PHE A 140 -7.48 -7.73 -7.39
N GLY A 141 -8.72 -8.22 -7.45
CA GLY A 141 -9.30 -8.97 -6.34
C GLY A 141 -9.43 -8.07 -5.11
N LYS A 142 -9.06 -8.58 -3.94
CA LYS A 142 -9.11 -7.82 -2.68
C LYS A 142 -7.82 -7.05 -2.39
N GLU A 143 -6.88 -7.01 -3.33
CA GLU A 143 -5.65 -6.23 -3.20
C GLU A 143 -5.95 -4.72 -3.33
N PHE A 144 -5.27 -3.92 -2.52
CA PHE A 144 -5.30 -2.46 -2.62
C PHE A 144 -4.15 -2.01 -3.55
N PRO A 145 -4.43 -1.56 -4.79
CA PRO A 145 -3.41 -1.58 -5.85
C PRO A 145 -2.55 -0.29 -5.93
N ILE A 146 -2.85 0.73 -5.11
CA ILE A 146 -2.15 2.02 -5.10
C ILE A 146 -1.46 2.19 -3.75
N ARG A 147 -0.22 2.67 -3.75
CA ARG A 147 0.53 3.02 -2.53
C ARG A 147 1.06 4.43 -2.62
N PHE A 148 0.94 5.15 -1.51
CA PHE A 148 1.59 6.44 -1.26
C PHE A 148 2.63 6.22 -0.17
N ASP A 149 3.92 6.40 -0.50
CA ASP A 149 5.02 6.28 0.45
C ASP A 149 5.81 7.58 0.52
N TYR A 150 6.27 7.92 1.73
CA TYR A 150 7.23 9.02 1.90
C TYR A 150 8.66 8.50 1.85
N LEU A 151 9.44 9.02 0.92
CA LEU A 151 10.87 8.79 0.84
C LEU A 151 11.58 10.10 1.18
N ASP A 152 12.12 10.16 2.40
CA ASP A 152 12.85 11.32 2.91
C ASP A 152 14.36 11.11 2.81
N THR A 153 15.01 12.00 2.07
CA THR A 153 16.47 12.05 1.91
C THR A 153 17.06 13.37 2.42
N MET A 154 16.28 14.17 3.15
CA MET A 154 16.71 15.45 3.70
C MET A 154 17.82 15.26 4.72
N ASN A 155 18.95 15.93 4.48
CA ASN A 155 20.19 15.76 5.27
C ASN A 155 20.73 14.31 5.29
N GLY A 156 20.17 13.43 4.47
CA GLY A 156 20.62 12.05 4.27
C GLY A 156 21.47 11.91 3.02
N GLY A 157 21.51 10.69 2.50
CA GLY A 157 22.13 10.39 1.21
C GLY A 157 21.09 9.85 0.23
N ASN A 158 21.56 9.49 -0.95
CA ASN A 158 20.75 8.87 -1.98
C ASN A 158 20.08 7.56 -1.46
N LEU A 159 18.87 7.28 -1.96
CA LEU A 159 18.26 5.95 -1.86
C LEU A 159 19.09 4.92 -2.63
N SER A 160 18.79 3.62 -2.58
CA SER A 160 19.51 2.68 -3.46
C SER A 160 19.25 2.99 -4.94
N LEU A 161 20.27 2.87 -5.78
CA LEU A 161 20.07 2.82 -7.22
C LEU A 161 19.39 1.49 -7.56
N GLN A 162 18.26 1.53 -8.24
CA GLN A 162 17.39 0.37 -8.37
C GLN A 162 16.63 0.32 -9.69
N VAL A 163 15.96 -0.81 -9.93
CA VAL A 163 15.06 -1.03 -11.06
C VAL A 163 13.91 -1.94 -10.64
N HIS A 164 12.69 -1.64 -11.09
CA HIS A 164 11.53 -2.51 -10.90
C HIS A 164 11.45 -3.56 -12.01
N PRO A 165 10.94 -4.78 -11.70
CA PRO A 165 10.77 -5.80 -12.70
C PRO A 165 9.81 -5.37 -13.82
N LEU A 166 10.01 -5.87 -15.03
CA LEU A 166 9.01 -5.85 -16.09
C LEU A 166 7.85 -6.81 -15.72
N THR A 167 6.66 -6.55 -16.25
CA THR A 167 5.47 -7.36 -15.98
C THR A 167 5.68 -8.83 -16.33
N GLU A 168 6.27 -9.12 -17.49
CA GLU A 168 6.54 -10.51 -17.90
C GLU A 168 7.53 -11.19 -16.95
N TYR A 169 8.54 -10.44 -16.49
CA TYR A 169 9.56 -10.96 -15.60
C TYR A 169 9.01 -11.27 -14.21
N ILE A 170 8.22 -10.36 -13.63
CA ILE A 170 7.64 -10.59 -12.29
C ILE A 170 6.63 -11.74 -12.31
N GLN A 171 5.88 -11.89 -13.40
CA GLN A 171 4.96 -12.99 -13.59
C GLN A 171 5.69 -14.33 -13.73
N GLU A 172 6.72 -14.42 -14.57
CA GLU A 172 7.46 -15.66 -14.80
C GLU A 172 8.24 -16.10 -13.55
N LYS A 173 8.88 -15.16 -12.84
CA LYS A 173 9.79 -15.48 -11.73
C LYS A 173 9.12 -15.54 -10.37
N PHE A 174 8.02 -14.79 -10.17
CA PHE A 174 7.40 -14.63 -8.85
C PHE A 174 5.87 -14.83 -8.86
N GLY A 175 5.26 -15.11 -10.02
CA GLY A 175 3.82 -15.40 -10.11
C GLY A 175 2.91 -14.18 -9.91
N MET A 176 3.45 -12.95 -9.96
CA MET A 176 2.68 -11.73 -9.74
C MET A 176 2.14 -11.18 -11.07
N HIS A 177 0.88 -10.75 -11.08
CA HIS A 177 0.16 -10.42 -12.32
C HIS A 177 0.32 -8.98 -12.82
N TYR A 178 0.91 -8.12 -11.99
CA TYR A 178 1.31 -6.76 -12.36
C TYR A 178 2.60 -6.41 -11.62
N THR A 179 3.25 -5.33 -12.04
CA THR A 179 4.53 -4.89 -11.49
C THR A 179 4.39 -3.55 -10.77
N GLN A 180 5.47 -3.14 -10.12
CA GLN A 180 5.62 -1.80 -9.56
C GLN A 180 6.06 -0.84 -10.66
N ASP A 181 5.06 -0.23 -11.30
CA ASP A 181 5.24 1.07 -11.93
C ASP A 181 5.06 2.15 -10.87
N GLU A 182 5.95 3.14 -10.84
CA GLU A 182 5.90 4.19 -9.82
C GLU A 182 6.15 5.59 -10.39
N SER A 183 5.98 6.59 -9.54
CA SER A 183 6.34 7.95 -9.84
C SER A 183 6.79 8.67 -8.56
N TYR A 184 7.73 9.60 -8.70
CA TYR A 184 8.19 10.48 -7.64
C TYR A 184 7.58 11.85 -7.82
N TYR A 185 6.58 12.15 -7.00
CA TYR A 185 6.12 13.51 -6.82
C TYR A 185 6.98 14.18 -5.76
N ILE A 186 7.63 15.29 -6.10
CA ILE A 186 8.53 15.98 -5.17
C ILE A 186 7.69 16.85 -4.24
N LEU A 187 7.45 16.36 -3.03
CA LEU A 187 6.70 17.07 -2.00
C LEU A 187 7.51 18.25 -1.45
N ASP A 188 8.82 18.08 -1.27
CA ASP A 188 9.74 19.14 -0.88
C ASP A 188 11.16 18.92 -1.42
N ALA A 189 11.90 19.99 -1.64
CA ALA A 189 13.24 19.96 -2.21
C ALA A 189 14.10 21.13 -1.72
N LYS A 190 15.34 20.83 -1.27
CA LYS A 190 16.37 21.84 -0.98
C LYS A 190 17.32 22.03 -2.16
N GLU A 191 18.23 22.99 -2.05
CA GLU A 191 19.30 23.17 -3.03
C GLU A 191 20.09 21.87 -3.27
N GLY A 192 20.38 21.58 -4.54
CA GLY A 192 21.06 20.35 -4.94
C GLY A 192 20.17 19.09 -4.99
N ALA A 193 18.87 19.21 -4.69
CA ALA A 193 17.89 18.15 -4.87
C ALA A 193 17.94 17.53 -6.27
N SER A 194 17.84 16.20 -6.34
CA SER A 194 17.90 15.50 -7.62
C SER A 194 17.20 14.14 -7.62
N VAL A 195 16.87 13.67 -8.82
CA VAL A 195 16.41 12.30 -9.09
C VAL A 195 17.31 11.71 -10.16
N TYR A 196 17.79 10.48 -9.93
CA TYR A 196 18.44 9.70 -10.97
C TYR A 196 17.38 8.95 -11.77
N LEU A 197 17.45 9.00 -13.09
CA LEU A 197 16.37 8.45 -13.93
C LEU A 197 16.85 8.03 -15.34
N GLY A 198 16.71 6.75 -15.65
CA GLY A 198 17.18 6.15 -16.88
C GLY A 198 18.70 6.20 -17.05
N VAL A 199 19.16 5.79 -18.23
CA VAL A 199 20.59 5.63 -18.54
C VAL A 199 21.11 6.74 -19.46
N LYS A 200 22.42 6.95 -19.48
CA LYS A 200 23.08 7.84 -20.43
C LYS A 200 22.93 7.32 -21.86
N GLU A 201 23.00 8.21 -22.84
CA GLU A 201 23.04 7.83 -24.25
C GLU A 201 24.13 6.79 -24.53
N ASN A 202 23.81 5.79 -25.36
CA ASN A 202 24.74 4.72 -25.76
C ASN A 202 25.35 3.91 -24.59
N THR A 203 24.64 3.82 -23.45
CA THR A 203 25.08 2.99 -22.31
C THR A 203 25.22 1.52 -22.72
N ASP A 204 26.40 0.96 -22.50
CA ASP A 204 26.68 -0.47 -22.66
C ASP A 204 26.26 -1.22 -21.39
N LEU A 205 25.13 -1.94 -21.47
CA LEU A 205 24.55 -2.67 -20.35
C LEU A 205 25.52 -3.70 -19.75
N ASN A 206 26.30 -4.40 -20.56
CA ASN A 206 27.20 -5.43 -20.05
C ASN A 206 28.37 -4.82 -19.27
N LYS A 207 28.88 -3.66 -19.71
CA LYS A 207 29.89 -2.90 -18.95
C LYS A 207 29.30 -2.33 -17.67
N MET A 208 28.10 -1.74 -17.71
CA MET A 208 27.40 -1.26 -16.52
C MET A 208 27.25 -2.37 -15.48
N VAL A 209 26.76 -3.55 -15.88
CA VAL A 209 26.60 -4.72 -14.98
C VAL A 209 27.94 -5.20 -14.43
N THR A 210 29.00 -5.20 -15.25
CA THR A 210 30.34 -5.58 -14.80
C THR A 210 30.84 -4.64 -13.70
N ASP A 211 30.64 -3.34 -13.88
CA ASP A 211 31.04 -2.32 -12.89
C ASP A 211 30.17 -2.38 -11.63
N LEU A 212 28.87 -2.69 -11.75
CA LEU A 212 28.00 -2.95 -10.59
C LEU A 212 28.47 -4.16 -9.78
N LYS A 213 28.85 -5.26 -10.44
CA LYS A 213 29.34 -6.46 -9.76
C LYS A 213 30.65 -6.21 -9.02
N LYS A 214 31.60 -5.51 -9.64
CA LYS A 214 32.83 -5.08 -8.96
C LYS A 214 32.53 -4.22 -7.74
N ALA A 215 31.55 -3.32 -7.83
CA ALA A 215 31.18 -2.48 -6.70
C ALA A 215 30.58 -3.28 -5.54
N GLN A 216 29.85 -4.36 -5.84
CA GLN A 216 29.35 -5.29 -4.82
C GLN A 216 30.46 -6.07 -4.12
N ASP A 217 31.59 -6.33 -4.81
CA ASP A 217 32.75 -7.00 -4.22
C ASP A 217 33.51 -6.10 -3.21
N GLY A 218 33.27 -4.78 -3.22
CA GLY A 218 33.71 -3.83 -2.18
C GLY A 218 34.95 -2.98 -2.51
N ASP A 219 35.76 -3.39 -3.49
CA ASP A 219 37.02 -2.71 -3.85
C ASP A 219 36.86 -1.66 -4.97
N TYR A 220 35.62 -1.35 -5.34
CA TYR A 220 35.31 -0.51 -6.50
C TYR A 220 34.10 0.38 -6.23
N ILE A 221 34.20 1.66 -6.60
CA ILE A 221 33.06 2.57 -6.56
C ILE A 221 32.41 2.56 -7.94
N PHE A 222 31.12 2.24 -8.00
CA PHE A 222 30.37 2.27 -9.25
C PHE A 222 30.39 3.69 -9.85
N PRO A 223 30.83 3.89 -11.11
CA PRO A 223 30.91 5.20 -11.73
C PRO A 223 29.52 5.60 -12.27
N ASP A 224 28.61 5.97 -11.38
CA ASP A 224 27.22 6.28 -11.68
C ASP A 224 27.05 7.34 -12.77
N GLU A 225 27.83 8.43 -12.74
CA GLU A 225 27.75 9.53 -13.72
C GLU A 225 28.02 9.09 -15.17
N LYS A 226 28.76 7.99 -15.34
CA LYS A 226 29.04 7.39 -16.66
C LYS A 226 27.80 6.71 -17.26
N TYR A 227 26.91 6.19 -16.42
CA TYR A 227 25.85 5.26 -16.83
C TYR A 227 24.44 5.80 -16.60
N VAL A 228 24.21 6.62 -15.58
CA VAL A 228 22.87 6.99 -15.11
C VAL A 228 22.68 8.50 -15.23
N ASN A 229 21.49 8.94 -15.66
CA ASN A 229 21.19 10.37 -15.66
C ASN A 229 20.89 10.87 -14.25
N LYS A 230 21.21 12.13 -13.99
CA LYS A 230 20.85 12.86 -12.79
C LYS A 230 20.15 14.15 -13.19
N PHE A 231 18.90 14.31 -12.76
CA PHE A 231 18.08 15.48 -13.04
C PHE A 231 17.89 16.30 -11.78
N PRO A 232 17.98 17.64 -11.85
CA PRO A 232 17.61 18.48 -10.71
C PRO A 232 16.12 18.32 -10.42
N ALA A 233 15.75 18.35 -9.14
CA ALA A 233 14.38 18.22 -8.68
C ALA A 233 13.96 19.48 -7.93
N LYS A 234 12.72 19.90 -8.14
CA LYS A 234 12.09 21.03 -7.44
C LYS A 234 10.76 20.58 -6.84
N LYS A 235 10.31 21.30 -5.82
CA LYS A 235 8.96 21.11 -5.26
C LYS A 235 7.93 21.12 -6.40
N HIS A 236 7.02 20.15 -6.38
CA HIS A 236 5.98 19.92 -7.38
C HIS A 236 6.45 19.41 -8.75
N ASP A 237 7.73 19.09 -8.94
CA ASP A 237 8.13 18.23 -10.06
C ASP A 237 7.54 16.82 -9.89
N HIS A 238 7.31 16.14 -11.00
CA HIS A 238 6.79 14.78 -11.03
C HIS A 238 7.60 13.94 -12.03
N PHE A 239 8.34 12.97 -11.51
CA PHE A 239 9.16 12.04 -12.28
C PHE A 239 8.45 10.70 -12.42
N LEU A 240 8.28 10.22 -13.63
CA LEU A 240 7.65 8.94 -13.93
C LEU A 240 8.72 7.84 -13.95
N ILE A 241 8.36 6.67 -13.44
CA ILE A 241 9.28 5.54 -13.30
C ILE A 241 8.54 4.26 -13.72
N PRO A 242 8.26 4.11 -15.03
CA PRO A 242 7.71 2.87 -15.53
C PRO A 242 8.72 1.73 -15.32
N ALA A 243 8.21 0.52 -15.17
CA ALA A 243 8.96 -0.70 -14.98
C ALA A 243 10.18 -0.82 -15.90
N GLY A 244 11.29 -1.30 -15.35
CA GLY A 244 12.57 -1.40 -16.06
C GLY A 244 13.38 -0.10 -16.19
N THR A 245 12.89 1.02 -15.65
CA THR A 245 13.66 2.27 -15.59
C THR A 245 14.62 2.24 -14.40
N VAL A 246 15.92 2.43 -14.65
CA VAL A 246 16.93 2.60 -13.59
C VAL A 246 16.70 3.94 -12.91
N HIS A 247 16.57 3.96 -11.58
CA HIS A 247 16.24 5.20 -10.86
C HIS A 247 16.78 5.22 -9.43
N CYS A 248 16.79 6.40 -8.83
CA CYS A 248 17.13 6.63 -7.42
C CYS A 248 16.61 8.01 -6.98
N GLY A 249 15.95 8.07 -5.82
CA GLY A 249 15.78 9.34 -5.12
C GLY A 249 17.14 9.86 -4.67
N GLY A 250 17.57 11.01 -5.19
CA GLY A 250 18.83 11.65 -4.79
C GLY A 250 18.71 12.27 -3.39
N SER A 251 19.76 12.91 -2.90
CA SER A 251 19.73 13.64 -1.63
C SER A 251 18.82 14.89 -1.70
N ASN A 252 18.41 15.39 -0.52
CA ASN A 252 17.73 16.68 -0.34
C ASN A 252 16.32 16.78 -0.94
N VAL A 253 15.62 15.65 -1.07
CA VAL A 253 14.21 15.59 -1.49
C VAL A 253 13.35 14.86 -0.45
N VAL A 254 12.11 15.31 -0.32
CA VAL A 254 11.01 14.51 0.21
C VAL A 254 10.14 14.14 -0.97
N VAL A 255 10.06 12.84 -1.23
CA VAL A 255 9.26 12.28 -2.32
C VAL A 255 7.99 11.70 -1.74
N LEU A 256 6.86 12.06 -2.34
CA LEU A 256 5.63 11.27 -2.29
C LEU A 256 5.69 10.27 -3.46
N GLU A 257 6.09 9.04 -3.16
CA GLU A 257 6.09 7.94 -4.13
C GLU A 257 4.64 7.51 -4.35
N ILE A 258 4.20 7.51 -5.60
CA ILE A 258 2.90 6.97 -6.00
C ILE A 258 3.17 5.74 -6.86
N SER A 259 2.83 4.56 -6.35
CA SER A 259 3.21 3.29 -6.97
C SER A 259 2.05 2.29 -7.08
N ALA A 260 2.11 1.48 -8.13
CA ALA A 260 1.33 0.26 -8.27
C ALA A 260 1.94 -0.82 -7.38
N THR A 261 1.14 -1.50 -6.57
CA THR A 261 1.71 -2.40 -5.55
C THR A 261 1.00 -3.76 -5.42
N PRO A 262 1.51 -4.81 -6.07
CA PRO A 262 1.22 -6.17 -5.63
C PRO A 262 2.04 -6.55 -4.39
N TYR A 263 3.25 -5.99 -4.28
CA TYR A 263 4.16 -6.06 -3.13
C TYR A 263 5.34 -5.09 -3.33
N ILE A 264 6.16 -4.87 -2.30
CA ILE A 264 7.40 -4.08 -2.40
C ILE A 264 8.44 -4.90 -3.17
N PHE A 265 8.56 -4.67 -4.48
CA PHE A 265 9.48 -5.40 -5.36
C PHE A 265 10.49 -4.46 -6.01
N THR A 266 11.69 -4.46 -5.46
CA THR A 266 12.77 -3.56 -5.88
C THR A 266 14.08 -4.31 -6.04
N PHE A 267 14.63 -4.34 -7.25
CA PHE A 267 15.98 -4.83 -7.46
C PHE A 267 16.98 -3.71 -7.28
N LYS A 268 17.51 -3.60 -6.05
CA LYS A 268 18.66 -2.76 -5.75
C LYS A 268 19.83 -3.19 -6.64
N LEU A 269 20.40 -2.26 -7.39
CA LEU A 269 21.56 -2.45 -8.26
C LEU A 269 22.85 -2.03 -7.56
N TRP A 270 22.80 -0.92 -6.84
CA TRP A 270 23.93 -0.39 -6.07
C TRP A 270 23.45 0.50 -4.93
N ASP A 271 24.22 0.53 -3.85
CA ASP A 271 23.81 1.15 -2.60
C ASP A 271 24.83 2.17 -2.05
N TRP A 272 25.55 2.83 -2.97
CA TRP A 272 26.50 3.91 -2.68
C TRP A 272 27.69 3.49 -1.79
N GLY A 273 28.06 2.20 -1.86
CA GLY A 273 29.14 1.64 -1.03
C GLY A 273 28.82 1.57 0.46
N ARG A 274 27.55 1.73 0.86
CA ARG A 274 27.13 1.59 2.26
C ARG A 274 27.42 0.19 2.77
N ILE A 275 28.01 0.12 3.95
CA ILE A 275 28.46 -1.11 4.59
C ILE A 275 27.41 -1.61 5.59
N GLY A 276 27.15 -2.91 5.58
CA GLY A 276 26.30 -3.60 6.53
C GLY A 276 27.00 -3.84 7.87
N LEU A 277 26.26 -4.42 8.83
CA LEU A 277 26.80 -4.77 10.15
C LEU A 277 27.90 -5.84 10.11
N ASP A 278 28.00 -6.57 9.00
CA ASP A 278 29.00 -7.59 8.73
C ASP A 278 30.30 -7.04 8.12
N GLY A 279 30.40 -5.71 7.94
CA GLY A 279 31.56 -5.06 7.35
C GLY A 279 31.64 -5.18 5.82
N LYS A 280 30.60 -5.70 5.15
CA LYS A 280 30.54 -5.84 3.69
C LYS A 280 29.54 -4.85 3.06
N PRO A 281 29.65 -4.54 1.75
CA PRO A 281 28.61 -3.78 1.06
C PRO A 281 27.23 -4.40 1.25
N ARG A 282 26.20 -3.58 1.51
CA ARG A 282 24.83 -4.07 1.68
C ARG A 282 24.37 -4.87 0.44
N PRO A 283 23.61 -5.95 0.60
CA PRO A 283 23.25 -6.84 -0.50
C PRO A 283 22.43 -6.14 -1.59
N VAL A 284 22.70 -6.52 -2.84
CA VAL A 284 22.04 -6.05 -4.06
C VAL A 284 21.56 -7.25 -4.90
N HIS A 285 20.73 -6.98 -5.90
CA HIS A 285 20.04 -7.99 -6.72
C HIS A 285 20.37 -7.83 -8.22
N ILE A 286 21.66 -7.66 -8.56
CA ILE A 286 22.10 -7.34 -9.93
C ILE A 286 21.64 -8.39 -10.95
N ASP A 287 21.65 -9.68 -10.61
CA ASP A 287 21.26 -10.73 -11.56
C ASP A 287 19.77 -10.71 -11.86
N HIS A 288 18.92 -10.33 -10.90
CA HIS A 288 17.51 -10.06 -11.17
C HIS A 288 17.30 -8.69 -11.82
N GLY A 289 18.10 -7.69 -11.51
CA GLY A 289 18.00 -6.35 -12.08
C GLY A 289 18.36 -6.30 -13.57
N LYS A 290 19.45 -6.95 -13.98
CA LYS A 290 19.97 -6.96 -15.36
C LYS A 290 18.88 -7.20 -16.44
N PRO A 291 18.07 -8.28 -16.38
CA PRO A 291 17.06 -8.56 -17.41
C PRO A 291 15.93 -7.52 -17.47
N ASN A 292 15.81 -6.66 -16.45
CA ASN A 292 14.76 -5.65 -16.37
C ASN A 292 15.21 -4.26 -16.84
N ILE A 293 16.51 -3.99 -16.95
CA ILE A 293 17.02 -2.66 -17.34
C ILE A 293 16.67 -2.35 -18.79
N GLN A 294 15.86 -1.31 -18.99
CA GLN A 294 15.50 -0.78 -20.30
C GLN A 294 16.50 0.28 -20.77
N THR A 295 17.49 -0.12 -21.58
CA THR A 295 18.51 0.82 -22.10
C THR A 295 17.98 1.82 -23.12
N SER A 296 16.74 1.66 -23.58
CA SER A 296 16.01 2.63 -24.41
C SER A 296 15.57 3.88 -23.64
N ARG A 297 15.58 3.84 -22.29
CA ARG A 297 15.28 4.98 -21.41
C ARG A 297 16.50 5.90 -21.32
N THR A 298 16.92 6.45 -22.46
CA THR A 298 18.11 7.30 -22.57
C THR A 298 17.85 8.73 -22.09
N THR A 299 18.90 9.54 -21.95
CA THR A 299 18.83 10.93 -21.47
C THR A 299 17.77 11.76 -22.20
N LYS A 300 17.76 11.74 -23.54
CA LYS A 300 16.81 12.51 -24.34
C LYS A 300 15.38 12.00 -24.13
N TRP A 301 15.20 10.67 -24.25
CA TRP A 301 13.89 10.06 -24.14
C TRP A 301 13.27 10.30 -22.75
N VAL A 302 14.05 10.16 -21.68
CA VAL A 302 13.60 10.40 -20.30
C VAL A 302 13.15 11.85 -20.11
N LYS A 303 13.89 12.84 -20.60
CA LYS A 303 13.50 14.26 -20.51
C LYS A 303 12.17 14.54 -21.20
N GLU A 304 11.94 13.92 -22.35
CA GLU A 304 10.74 14.15 -23.17
C GLU A 304 9.51 13.42 -22.65
N ASN A 305 9.68 12.29 -21.94
CA ASN A 305 8.57 11.38 -21.62
C ASN A 305 8.32 11.21 -20.11
N LEU A 306 9.35 11.31 -19.27
CA LEU A 306 9.28 10.94 -17.86
C LEU A 306 9.48 12.09 -16.87
N VAL A 307 9.87 13.28 -17.32
CA VAL A 307 10.08 14.44 -16.43
C VAL A 307 8.99 15.46 -16.69
N ASN A 308 8.17 15.74 -15.68
CA ASN A 308 7.13 16.79 -15.72
C ASN A 308 6.23 16.73 -16.95
N ASN A 309 5.80 15.53 -17.34
CA ASN A 309 4.77 15.37 -18.37
C ASN A 309 3.40 15.76 -17.78
N VAL A 310 3.19 17.07 -17.64
CA VAL A 310 2.00 17.68 -17.05
C VAL A 310 1.08 18.15 -18.18
N GLN A 311 -0.17 17.68 -18.15
CA GLN A 311 -1.22 18.07 -19.08
C GLN A 311 -2.29 18.82 -18.31
N GLU A 312 -2.60 20.05 -18.73
CA GLU A 312 -3.74 20.77 -18.18
C GLU A 312 -5.04 20.17 -18.71
N ILE A 313 -5.99 19.93 -17.81
CA ILE A 313 -7.27 19.29 -18.12
C ILE A 313 -8.38 20.31 -18.06
N LYS A 314 -8.34 21.16 -17.03
CA LYS A 314 -9.33 22.18 -16.78
C LYS A 314 -8.65 23.32 -16.03
N GLU A 315 -8.94 24.55 -16.45
CA GLU A 315 -8.63 25.74 -15.67
C GLU A 315 -9.88 26.62 -15.58
N THR A 316 -10.22 26.99 -14.35
CA THR A 316 -11.26 27.95 -14.01
C THR A 316 -10.66 28.98 -13.07
N LYS A 317 -11.43 30.01 -12.70
CA LYS A 317 -10.95 31.07 -11.83
C LYS A 317 -10.34 30.53 -10.53
N ASP A 318 -11.00 29.55 -9.91
CA ASP A 318 -10.68 29.10 -8.55
C ASP A 318 -10.21 27.63 -8.49
N HIS A 319 -10.07 26.95 -9.64
CA HIS A 319 -9.65 25.55 -9.75
C HIS A 319 -8.88 25.28 -11.03
N LYS A 320 -7.67 24.72 -10.88
CA LYS A 320 -6.88 24.15 -11.97
C LYS A 320 -6.67 22.65 -11.74
N GLU A 321 -7.03 21.83 -12.71
CA GLU A 321 -6.78 20.40 -12.73
C GLU A 321 -5.69 20.07 -13.75
N GLU A 322 -4.68 19.37 -13.29
CA GLU A 322 -3.56 18.89 -14.08
C GLU A 322 -3.49 17.36 -13.99
N ARG A 323 -3.21 16.72 -15.11
CA ARG A 323 -2.84 15.31 -15.19
C ARG A 323 -1.31 15.22 -15.23
N THR A 324 -0.71 14.50 -14.31
CA THR A 324 0.76 14.44 -14.15
C THR A 324 1.19 13.08 -13.62
N GLY A 325 2.41 12.62 -13.90
CA GLY A 325 2.96 11.40 -13.30
C GLY A 325 2.44 10.10 -13.87
N LEU A 326 2.13 10.07 -15.17
CA LEU A 326 1.49 8.92 -15.81
C LEU A 326 2.24 8.41 -17.02
N HIS A 327 2.58 7.13 -17.02
CA HIS A 327 2.93 6.43 -18.24
C HIS A 327 1.65 5.93 -18.94
N GLU A 328 1.65 5.87 -20.27
CA GLU A 328 0.48 5.46 -21.06
C GLU A 328 0.01 4.02 -20.76
N LEU A 329 0.92 3.18 -20.28
CA LEU A 329 0.68 1.77 -19.95
C LEU A 329 0.27 1.52 -18.49
N GLU A 330 0.40 2.52 -17.63
CA GLU A 330 0.04 2.40 -16.22
C GLU A 330 -1.48 2.39 -16.02
N PHE A 331 -1.95 1.82 -14.93
CA PHE A 331 -3.38 1.82 -14.60
C PHE A 331 -3.77 2.87 -13.55
N ILE A 332 -2.78 3.42 -12.86
CA ILE A 332 -3.00 4.53 -11.93
C ILE A 332 -3.22 5.78 -12.78
N GLU A 333 -4.11 6.64 -12.33
CA GLU A 333 -4.38 7.96 -12.87
C GLU A 333 -4.16 8.98 -11.76
N THR A 334 -3.28 9.94 -11.99
CA THR A 334 -2.89 10.97 -11.03
C THR A 334 -3.33 12.34 -11.53
N ARG A 335 -4.07 13.05 -10.67
CA ARG A 335 -4.59 14.40 -10.91
C ARG A 335 -4.13 15.32 -9.79
N ARG A 336 -3.48 16.42 -10.16
CA ARG A 336 -3.14 17.49 -9.25
C ARG A 336 -4.17 18.60 -9.38
N HIS A 337 -4.83 18.93 -8.27
CA HIS A 337 -5.84 19.97 -8.21
C HIS A 337 -5.29 21.14 -7.42
N TRP A 338 -5.12 22.28 -8.08
CA TRP A 338 -4.80 23.54 -7.42
C TRP A 338 -6.07 24.36 -7.22
N PHE A 339 -6.27 24.91 -6.03
CA PHE A 339 -7.50 25.64 -5.69
C PHE A 339 -7.26 26.62 -4.53
N ASP A 340 -8.06 27.68 -4.46
CA ASP A 340 -8.08 28.67 -3.37
C ASP A 340 -9.50 28.86 -2.81
N SER A 341 -10.47 28.10 -3.32
CA SER A 341 -11.84 28.02 -2.82
C SER A 341 -12.35 26.58 -2.89
N GLN A 342 -13.58 26.35 -2.44
CA GLN A 342 -14.19 25.02 -2.46
C GLN A 342 -14.20 24.41 -3.87
N ILE A 343 -13.70 23.18 -3.97
CA ILE A 343 -13.82 22.35 -5.18
C ILE A 343 -14.67 21.10 -4.90
N THR A 344 -15.20 20.53 -5.97
CA THR A 344 -15.91 19.24 -5.94
C THR A 344 -15.17 18.26 -6.82
N LEU A 345 -14.84 17.10 -6.25
CA LEU A 345 -14.14 16.01 -6.91
C LEU A 345 -15.04 14.77 -6.99
N GLN A 346 -14.72 13.90 -7.94
CA GLN A 346 -15.43 12.63 -8.15
C GLN A 346 -14.47 11.46 -7.93
N THR A 347 -15.00 10.34 -7.44
CA THR A 347 -14.24 9.08 -7.29
C THR A 347 -14.08 8.29 -8.58
N LYS A 348 -14.81 8.66 -9.64
CA LYS A 348 -14.77 8.00 -10.95
C LYS A 348 -15.02 6.48 -10.87
N GLY A 349 -15.77 6.04 -9.84
CA GLY A 349 -16.08 4.64 -9.60
C GLY A 349 -14.89 3.79 -9.16
N SER A 350 -13.82 4.42 -8.65
CA SER A 350 -12.64 3.79 -8.05
C SER A 350 -12.48 4.27 -6.61
N VAL A 351 -11.75 3.52 -5.79
CA VAL A 351 -11.13 4.11 -4.59
C VAL A 351 -10.14 5.20 -5.03
N ASN A 352 -10.14 6.32 -4.32
CA ASN A 352 -9.14 7.38 -4.50
C ASN A 352 -8.19 7.40 -3.31
N MET A 353 -6.89 7.48 -3.57
CA MET A 353 -5.91 7.95 -2.60
C MET A 353 -5.62 9.44 -2.85
N LEU A 354 -5.58 10.24 -1.79
CA LEU A 354 -5.34 11.67 -1.88
C LEU A 354 -4.29 12.13 -0.89
N ASN A 355 -3.57 13.20 -1.23
CA ASN A 355 -2.61 13.84 -0.34
C ASN A 355 -2.67 15.36 -0.48
N LEU A 356 -2.67 16.10 0.64
CA LEU A 356 -2.53 17.55 0.63
C LEU A 356 -1.07 17.93 0.40
N VAL A 357 -0.73 18.27 -0.84
CA VAL A 357 0.65 18.50 -1.29
C VAL A 357 1.06 19.98 -1.31
N GLU A 358 0.13 20.91 -1.06
CA GLU A 358 0.39 22.34 -0.83
C GLU A 358 -0.75 22.95 0.00
N GLY A 359 -0.42 23.94 0.84
CA GLY A 359 -1.35 24.53 1.81
C GLY A 359 -1.32 23.86 3.18
N GLU A 360 -1.77 24.55 4.23
CA GLU A 360 -1.65 24.08 5.62
C GLU A 360 -2.73 23.07 6.01
N GLU A 361 -4.00 23.37 5.71
CA GLU A 361 -5.16 22.57 6.13
C GLU A 361 -6.36 22.76 5.21
N ALA A 362 -7.16 21.70 5.06
CA ALA A 362 -8.42 21.69 4.32
C ALA A 362 -9.46 20.81 5.02
N ILE A 363 -10.73 21.00 4.68
CA ILE A 363 -11.85 20.15 5.12
C ILE A 363 -12.38 19.38 3.91
N VAL A 364 -12.52 18.08 4.08
CA VAL A 364 -13.14 17.15 3.12
C VAL A 364 -14.55 16.84 3.59
N GLU A 365 -15.55 17.05 2.73
CA GLU A 365 -16.95 16.85 3.08
C GLU A 365 -17.65 15.91 2.10
N SER A 366 -18.49 15.02 2.62
CA SER A 366 -19.46 14.31 1.79
C SER A 366 -20.53 15.27 1.29
N ILE A 367 -21.03 15.06 0.08
CA ILE A 367 -22.15 15.86 -0.45
C ILE A 367 -23.49 15.38 0.12
N ASP A 368 -23.60 14.09 0.40
CA ASP A 368 -24.82 13.40 0.81
C ASP A 368 -24.89 13.08 2.31
N GLY A 369 -23.89 13.48 3.11
CA GLY A 369 -23.82 13.17 4.53
C GLY A 369 -23.34 11.75 4.83
N SER A 370 -22.72 11.05 3.86
CA SER A 370 -22.18 9.70 4.05
C SER A 370 -20.99 9.62 5.01
N PHE A 371 -20.32 10.74 5.27
CA PHE A 371 -19.34 10.92 6.35
C PHE A 371 -19.34 12.38 6.82
N GLU A 372 -19.02 12.59 8.10
CA GLU A 372 -18.88 13.91 8.71
C GLU A 372 -17.67 14.67 8.11
N PRO A 373 -17.68 16.02 8.09
CA PRO A 373 -16.54 16.81 7.63
C PRO A 373 -15.22 16.38 8.29
N TYR A 374 -14.22 16.11 7.47
CA TYR A 374 -12.92 15.62 7.89
C TYR A 374 -11.82 16.64 7.62
N GLU A 375 -11.07 17.02 8.64
CA GLU A 375 -9.93 17.93 8.48
C GLU A 375 -8.67 17.16 8.06
N ILE A 376 -7.93 17.74 7.12
CA ILE A 376 -6.64 17.22 6.65
C ILE A 376 -5.59 18.31 6.70
N HIS A 377 -4.35 17.93 7.02
CA HIS A 377 -3.19 18.81 7.08
C HIS A 377 -2.16 18.52 5.97
N TYR A 378 -1.25 19.46 5.77
CA TYR A 378 -0.17 19.32 4.81
C TYR A 378 0.59 17.99 4.98
N GLY A 379 0.70 17.24 3.88
CA GLY A 379 1.36 15.94 3.86
C GLY A 379 0.51 14.79 4.41
N GLU A 380 -0.73 15.01 4.84
CA GLU A 380 -1.60 13.90 5.21
C GLU A 380 -2.16 13.20 3.97
N THR A 381 -2.15 11.86 4.02
CA THR A 381 -2.75 11.00 3.01
C THR A 381 -4.09 10.49 3.53
N PHE A 382 -5.12 10.56 2.71
CA PHE A 382 -6.45 10.06 3.03
C PHE A 382 -7.05 9.30 1.85
N ILE A 383 -8.09 8.50 2.12
CA ILE A 383 -8.75 7.65 1.15
C ILE A 383 -10.21 8.05 1.05
N ILE A 384 -10.71 8.13 -0.17
CA ILE A 384 -12.15 8.21 -0.43
C ILE A 384 -12.60 6.89 -1.05
N PRO A 385 -13.41 6.08 -0.32
CA PRO A 385 -13.97 4.83 -0.83
C PRO A 385 -14.76 5.00 -2.11
N ALA A 386 -14.78 3.99 -2.97
CA ALA A 386 -15.50 4.01 -4.25
C ALA A 386 -17.03 4.14 -4.09
N GLN A 387 -17.58 3.80 -2.92
CA GLN A 387 -18.99 4.03 -2.61
C GLN A 387 -19.36 5.52 -2.61
N ILE A 388 -18.45 6.39 -2.16
CA ILE A 388 -18.62 7.84 -2.24
C ILE A 388 -18.48 8.24 -3.70
N LYS A 389 -19.45 8.96 -4.28
CA LYS A 389 -19.38 9.34 -5.70
C LYS A 389 -18.73 10.69 -5.90
N GLU A 390 -19.08 11.63 -5.05
CA GLU A 390 -18.62 13.00 -5.10
C GLU A 390 -18.39 13.52 -3.68
N TYR A 391 -17.42 14.41 -3.53
CA TYR A 391 -17.04 15.02 -2.26
C TYR A 391 -16.47 16.41 -2.51
N LYS A 392 -16.53 17.25 -1.50
CA LYS A 392 -15.97 18.60 -1.53
C LYS A 392 -14.65 18.64 -0.81
N ILE A 393 -13.81 19.57 -1.23
CA ILE A 393 -12.62 19.98 -0.49
C ILE A 393 -12.64 21.48 -0.36
N ILE A 394 -12.50 21.97 0.87
CA ILE A 394 -12.68 23.36 1.25
C ILE A 394 -11.41 23.82 1.98
N PRO A 395 -10.72 24.89 1.54
CA PRO A 395 -9.65 25.49 2.33
C PRO A 395 -10.18 25.93 3.70
N LYS A 396 -9.51 25.55 4.80
CA LYS A 396 -9.96 25.92 6.14
C LYS A 396 -9.59 27.37 6.51
N THR A 397 -8.44 27.85 6.05
CA THR A 397 -7.99 29.24 6.22
C THR A 397 -8.21 30.09 4.96
N ASN A 398 -8.90 31.23 5.10
CA ASN A 398 -9.09 32.23 4.03
C ASN A 398 -7.89 33.19 3.90
N ASN A 399 -6.67 32.66 3.78
CA ASN A 399 -5.45 33.48 3.73
C ASN A 399 -4.97 33.77 2.30
N ASP A 400 -5.83 33.68 1.29
CA ASP A 400 -5.48 33.74 -0.15
C ASP A 400 -4.40 32.71 -0.57
N GLN A 401 -4.11 31.72 0.28
CA GLN A 401 -3.13 30.68 -0.01
C GLN A 401 -3.76 29.62 -0.93
N LYS A 402 -3.10 29.38 -2.05
CA LYS A 402 -3.48 28.30 -2.96
C LYS A 402 -3.10 26.95 -2.34
N LEU A 403 -4.06 26.04 -2.27
CA LEU A 403 -3.87 24.65 -1.90
C LEU A 403 -3.61 23.80 -3.13
N ALA A 404 -2.98 22.65 -2.93
CA ALA A 404 -2.89 21.61 -3.95
C ALA A 404 -3.10 20.23 -3.36
N ILE A 405 -3.90 19.41 -4.04
CA ILE A 405 -4.11 18.02 -3.71
C ILE A 405 -3.68 17.12 -4.86
N MET A 406 -2.94 16.07 -4.53
CA MET A 406 -2.66 14.97 -5.44
C MET A 406 -3.71 13.88 -5.22
N GLN A 407 -4.46 13.55 -6.26
CA GLN A 407 -5.47 12.49 -6.29
C GLN A 407 -4.96 11.35 -7.20
N ALA A 408 -4.98 10.12 -6.72
CA ALA A 408 -4.64 8.91 -7.46
C ALA A 408 -5.78 7.89 -7.43
N TYR A 409 -6.10 7.28 -8.58
CA TYR A 409 -7.14 6.26 -8.70
C TYR A 409 -6.89 5.31 -9.87
N VAL A 410 -7.62 4.19 -9.94
CA VAL A 410 -7.53 3.25 -11.07
C VAL A 410 -8.43 3.73 -12.21
N ARG A 411 -7.85 3.96 -13.40
CA ARG A 411 -8.60 4.41 -14.59
C ARG A 411 -9.37 3.30 -15.29
#